data_AF-A0AAU7LJM2-F1
#
_entry.id   AF-A0AAU7LJM2-F1
#
_cell.length_a   1.000
_cell.length_b   1.000
_cell.length_c   1.000
_cell.angle_alpha   90.00
_cell.angle_beta   90.00
_cell.angle_gamma   90.00
#
_symmetry.space_group_name_H-M   'P 1'
#
loop_
_entity.id
_entity.type
_entity.pdbx_description
1 polymer ?
#
loop_
_entity_poly.entity_id
_entity_poly.type
_entity_poly.pdbx_seq_one_letter_code
_entity_poly.pdbx_strand_id
1 'polypeptide(L)'
;MAKKIELLEASQKTLTFGRVLHRRLLGHDLDSCSLWEIQEIDDQLERSFCNIRARKNQLIVEQMEKLKEKKRRRPSSIVQEEREALTYYSSPSSSASHSHVETELFIGLPHIRC
;
A
#
# COMPACT_ATOMS: atom_id res chain seq x y z
N MET A 1 -7.02 -34.40 39.10
CA MET A 1 -5.95 -33.39 39.24
C MET A 1 -4.90 -33.52 38.13
N ALA A 2 -4.29 -34.69 37.91
CA ALA A 2 -3.26 -34.90 36.87
C ALA A 2 -3.67 -34.44 35.45
N LYS A 3 -4.83 -34.86 34.94
CA LYS A 3 -5.31 -34.48 33.57
C LYS A 3 -5.46 -32.97 33.35
N LYS A 4 -5.76 -32.20 34.40
CA LYS A 4 -5.93 -30.74 34.32
C LYS A 4 -4.58 -30.01 34.23
N ILE A 5 -3.56 -30.57 34.87
CA ILE A 5 -2.19 -30.07 34.80
C ILE A 5 -1.62 -30.33 33.39
N GLU A 6 -1.77 -31.55 32.89
CA GLU A 6 -1.32 -31.94 31.53
C GLU A 6 -1.94 -31.06 30.44
N LEU A 7 -3.24 -30.79 30.52
CA LEU A 7 -3.93 -29.92 29.57
C LEU A 7 -3.41 -28.46 29.61
N LEU A 8 -3.13 -27.94 30.80
CA LEU A 8 -2.59 -26.58 30.95
C LEU A 8 -1.17 -26.47 30.37
N GLU A 9 -0.33 -27.47 30.59
CA GLU A 9 1.03 -27.53 30.05
C GLU A 9 1.02 -27.59 28.51
N ALA A 10 0.14 -28.41 27.92
CA ALA A 10 -0.01 -28.51 26.47
C ALA A 10 -0.46 -27.18 25.83
N SER A 11 -1.43 -26.50 26.46
CA SER A 11 -1.90 -25.18 26.01
C SER A 11 -0.78 -24.13 26.07
N GLN A 12 -0.04 -24.09 27.18
CA GLN A 12 1.08 -23.17 27.36
C GLN A 12 2.16 -23.41 26.30
N LYS A 13 2.53 -24.68 26.05
CA LYS A 13 3.52 -25.05 25.03
C LYS A 13 3.10 -24.63 23.63
N THR A 14 1.82 -24.75 23.30
CA THR A 14 1.30 -24.35 21.98
C THR A 14 1.37 -22.84 21.81
N LEU A 15 0.99 -22.07 22.83
CA LEU A 15 1.06 -20.60 22.81
C LEU A 15 2.51 -20.09 22.72
N THR A 16 3.44 -20.68 23.46
CA THR A 16 4.85 -20.28 23.41
C THR A 16 5.46 -20.59 22.06
N PHE A 17 5.18 -21.78 21.51
CA PHE A 17 5.62 -22.16 20.17
C PHE A 17 5.10 -21.19 19.10
N GLY A 18 3.80 -20.86 19.12
CA GLY A 18 3.22 -19.89 18.19
C GLY A 18 3.86 -18.51 18.29
N ARG A 19 4.18 -18.04 19.50
CA ARG A 19 4.90 -16.76 19.70
C ARG A 19 6.30 -16.78 19.11
N VAL A 20 7.05 -17.87 19.28
CA VAL A 20 8.40 -18.03 18.71
C VAL A 20 8.34 -18.08 17.20
N LEU A 21 7.44 -18.88 16.62
CA LEU A 21 7.25 -18.95 15.18
C LEU A 21 6.88 -17.58 14.58
N HIS A 22 5.97 -16.85 15.22
CA HIS A 22 5.58 -15.52 14.74
C HIS A 22 6.77 -14.54 14.73
N ARG A 23 7.64 -14.59 15.74
CA ARG A 23 8.88 -13.80 15.76
C ARG A 23 9.83 -14.19 14.63
N ARG A 24 10.02 -15.49 14.41
CA ARG A 24 10.86 -16.03 13.33
C ARG A 24 10.35 -15.63 11.94
N LEU A 25 9.04 -15.72 11.70
CA LEU A 25 8.40 -15.26 10.46
C LEU A 25 8.57 -13.75 10.22
N LEU A 26 8.78 -12.96 11.28
CA LEU A 26 9.09 -11.53 11.20
C LEU A 26 10.58 -11.24 11.07
N GLY A 27 11.42 -12.27 10.98
CA GLY A 27 12.87 -12.14 10.86
C GLY A 27 13.61 -11.95 12.18
N HIS A 28 12.97 -12.22 13.33
CA HIS A 28 13.61 -12.16 14.65
C HIS A 28 14.10 -13.54 15.10
N ASP A 29 15.11 -13.55 15.97
CA ASP A 29 15.62 -14.77 16.64
C ASP A 29 16.09 -15.87 15.67
N LEU A 30 16.48 -15.50 14.45
CA LEU A 30 16.92 -16.41 13.39
C LEU A 30 18.29 -17.04 13.67
N ASP A 31 19.11 -16.43 14.53
CA ASP A 31 20.41 -16.97 14.94
C ASP A 31 20.29 -18.34 15.63
N SER A 32 19.11 -18.63 16.19
CA SER A 32 18.77 -19.92 16.81
C SER A 32 18.24 -20.97 15.82
N CYS A 33 18.03 -20.60 14.57
CA CYS A 33 17.44 -21.46 13.54
C CYS A 33 18.53 -22.17 12.74
N SER A 34 18.28 -23.42 12.42
CA SER A 34 19.06 -24.15 11.43
C SER A 34 18.80 -23.64 10.01
N LEU A 35 19.71 -23.92 9.07
CA LEU A 35 19.54 -23.56 7.66
C LEU A 35 18.22 -24.09 7.07
N TRP A 36 17.85 -25.32 7.41
CA TRP A 36 16.59 -25.93 6.96
C TRP A 36 15.37 -25.19 7.50
N GLU A 37 15.37 -24.79 8.78
CA GLU A 37 14.28 -24.00 9.35
C GLU A 37 14.15 -22.63 8.67
N ILE A 38 15.27 -21.98 8.36
CA ILE A 38 15.28 -20.70 7.63
C ILE A 38 14.69 -20.88 6.23
N GLN A 39 15.09 -21.94 5.51
CA GLN A 39 14.57 -22.23 4.17
C GLN A 39 13.06 -22.49 4.19
N GLU A 40 12.57 -23.21 5.19
CA GLU A 40 11.13 -23.47 5.36
C GLU A 40 10.35 -22.17 5.66
N ILE A 41 10.91 -21.29 6.51
CA ILE A 41 10.34 -19.96 6.76
C ILE A 41 10.25 -19.15 5.46
N ASP A 42 11.31 -19.16 4.65
CA ASP A 42 11.38 -18.42 3.40
C ASP A 42 10.34 -18.91 2.38
N ASP A 43 10.23 -20.23 2.17
CA ASP A 43 9.21 -20.82 1.29
C ASP A 43 7.78 -20.50 1.76
N GLN A 44 7.52 -20.57 3.08
CA GLN A 44 6.21 -20.20 3.63
C GLN A 44 5.89 -18.71 3.40
N LEU A 45 6.87 -17.82 3.60
CA LEU A 45 6.70 -16.40 3.35
C LEU A 45 6.47 -16.11 1.88
N GLU A 46 7.27 -16.69 0.98
CA GLU A 46 7.13 -16.52 -0.46
C GLU A 46 5.73 -16.91 -0.94
N ARG A 47 5.25 -18.10 -0.55
CA ARG A 47 3.89 -18.57 -0.89
C ARG A 47 2.83 -17.61 -0.37
N SER A 48 2.96 -17.17 0.88
CA SER A 48 1.99 -16.25 1.49
C SER A 48 1.96 -14.89 0.78
N PHE A 49 3.13 -14.35 0.41
CA PHE A 49 3.25 -13.08 -0.29
C PHE A 49 2.71 -13.15 -1.71
N CYS A 50 2.98 -14.24 -2.44
CA CYS A 50 2.40 -14.51 -3.74
C CYS A 50 0.87 -14.49 -3.67
N ASN A 51 0.28 -15.18 -2.69
CA ASN A 51 -1.17 -15.20 -2.50
C ASN A 51 -1.74 -13.81 -2.14
N ILE A 52 -1.11 -13.10 -1.19
CA ILE A 52 -1.53 -11.73 -0.80
C ILE A 52 -1.48 -10.80 -2.02
N ARG A 53 -0.42 -10.87 -2.83
CA ARG A 53 -0.25 -10.05 -4.02
C ARG A 53 -1.30 -10.36 -5.08
N ALA A 54 -1.55 -11.64 -5.34
CA ALA A 54 -2.59 -12.07 -6.28
C ALA A 54 -3.96 -11.53 -5.87
N ARG A 55 -4.33 -11.69 -4.60
CA ARG A 55 -5.61 -11.19 -4.06
C ARG A 55 -5.70 -9.67 -4.13
N LYS A 56 -4.64 -8.94 -3.78
CA LYS A 56 -4.61 -7.48 -3.88
C LYS A 56 -4.81 -7.02 -5.32
N ASN A 57 -4.14 -7.66 -6.27
CA ASN A 57 -4.27 -7.34 -7.68
C ASN A 57 -5.70 -7.60 -8.19
N GLN A 58 -6.29 -8.74 -7.82
CA GLN A 58 -7.67 -9.06 -8.16
C GLN A 58 -8.64 -7.96 -7.68
N LEU A 59 -8.54 -7.56 -6.41
CA LEU A 59 -9.40 -6.51 -5.85
C LEU A 59 -9.21 -5.16 -6.54
N ILE A 60 -7.99 -4.80 -6.92
CA ILE A 60 -7.72 -3.57 -7.66
C ILE A 60 -8.38 -3.61 -9.05
N VAL A 61 -8.28 -4.74 -9.76
CA VAL A 61 -8.93 -4.92 -11.07
C VAL A 61 -10.45 -4.78 -10.94
N GLU A 62 -11.06 -5.45 -9.96
CA GLU A 62 -12.49 -5.35 -9.69
C GLU A 62 -12.93 -3.89 -9.40
N GLN A 63 -12.14 -3.15 -8.61
CA GLN A 63 -12.39 -1.73 -8.35
C GLN A 63 -12.27 -0.86 -9.61
N MET A 64 -11.26 -1.12 -10.45
CA MET A 64 -11.08 -0.42 -11.72
C MET A 64 -12.26 -0.66 -12.67
N GLU A 65 -12.76 -1.89 -12.76
CA GLU A 65 -13.92 -2.23 -13.58
C GLU A 65 -15.19 -1.53 -13.08
N LYS A 66 -15.44 -1.54 -11.77
CA LYS A 66 -16.56 -0.82 -11.17
C LYS A 66 -16.51 0.69 -11.46
N LEU A 67 -15.33 1.30 -11.42
CA LEU A 67 -15.15 2.71 -11.76
C LEU A 67 -15.37 2.99 -13.25
N LYS A 68 -14.86 2.12 -14.13
CA LYS A 68 -15.10 2.21 -15.58
C LYS A 68 -16.59 2.10 -15.90
N GLU A 69 -17.29 1.19 -15.26
CA GLU A 69 -18.74 1.04 -15.43
C GLU A 69 -19.49 2.28 -14.94
N LYS A 70 -19.14 2.81 -13.75
CA LYS A 70 -19.73 4.05 -13.24
C LYS A 70 -19.51 5.23 -14.19
N LYS A 71 -18.33 5.33 -14.82
CA LYS A 71 -18.06 6.33 -15.86
C LYS A 71 -18.94 6.12 -17.10
N ARG A 72 -19.12 4.88 -17.55
CA ARG A 72 -19.98 4.55 -18.72
C ARG A 72 -21.46 4.82 -18.46
N ARG A 73 -21.93 4.64 -17.22
CA ARG A 73 -23.32 4.91 -16.81
C ARG A 73 -23.61 6.40 -16.61
N ARG A 74 -22.59 7.25 -16.48
CA ARG A 74 -22.78 8.70 -16.47
C ARG A 74 -23.03 9.17 -17.92
N PRO A 75 -24.15 9.84 -18.21
CA PRO A 75 -24.43 10.35 -19.54
C PRO A 75 -23.36 11.38 -19.93
N SER A 76 -22.90 11.32 -21.18
CA SER A 76 -21.85 12.17 -21.76
C SER A 76 -22.12 13.67 -21.65
N SER A 77 -23.37 14.08 -21.44
CA SER A 77 -23.78 15.48 -21.28
C SER A 77 -23.29 16.12 -19.98
N ILE A 78 -23.16 15.39 -18.88
CA ILE A 78 -22.68 15.94 -17.59
C ILE A 78 -21.14 16.16 -17.62
N VAL A 79 -20.42 15.41 -18.46
CA VAL A 79 -18.95 15.47 -18.56
C VAL A 79 -18.46 16.69 -19.37
N GLN A 80 -19.31 17.27 -20.21
CA GLN A 80 -19.01 18.52 -20.94
C GLN A 80 -19.12 19.75 -20.05
N GLU A 81 -20.12 19.81 -19.16
CA GLU A 81 -20.36 20.93 -18.25
C GLU A 81 -19.19 21.13 -17.25
N GLU A 82 -18.60 20.03 -16.74
CA GLU A 82 -17.39 20.09 -15.89
C GLU A 82 -16.12 20.51 -16.65
N ARG A 83 -16.02 20.23 -17.96
CA ARG A 83 -14.88 20.67 -18.80
C ARG A 83 -14.98 22.15 -19.16
N GLU A 84 -16.18 22.67 -19.38
CA GLU A 84 -16.40 24.09 -19.67
C GLU A 84 -16.12 24.97 -18.44
N ALA A 85 -16.43 24.50 -17.22
CA ALA A 85 -16.12 25.23 -15.99
C ALA A 85 -14.60 25.44 -15.74
N LEU A 86 -13.75 24.52 -16.20
CA LEU A 86 -12.28 24.65 -16.06
C LEU A 86 -11.66 25.56 -17.14
N THR A 87 -12.39 25.86 -18.21
CA THR A 87 -11.91 26.72 -19.31
C THR A 87 -12.03 28.21 -18.96
N TYR A 88 -12.89 28.58 -18.00
CA TYR A 88 -13.07 29.96 -17.55
C TYR A 88 -11.82 30.53 -16.83
N TYR A 89 -11.05 29.69 -16.14
CA TYR A 89 -9.80 30.12 -15.48
C TYR A 89 -8.55 30.05 -16.36
N SER A 90 -8.68 29.72 -17.65
CA SER A 90 -7.56 29.66 -18.61
C SER A 90 -7.80 30.45 -19.88
N SER A 91 -8.71 31.43 -19.87
CA SER A 91 -8.71 32.45 -20.92
C SER A 91 -7.44 33.30 -20.80
N PRO A 92 -6.62 33.42 -21.86
CA PRO A 92 -5.54 34.39 -21.88
C PRO A 92 -6.18 35.77 -21.98
N SER A 93 -6.15 36.52 -20.88
CA SER A 93 -6.56 37.92 -20.85
C SER A 93 -5.80 38.69 -21.92
N SER A 94 -6.54 39.33 -22.82
CA SER A 94 -6.04 40.28 -23.78
C SER A 94 -5.16 41.34 -23.12
N SER A 95 -4.06 41.68 -23.82
CA SER A 95 -3.30 42.95 -23.69
C SER A 95 -2.92 43.37 -22.27
N ALA A 96 -1.78 42.87 -21.77
CA ALA A 96 -1.04 43.51 -20.71
C ALA A 96 0.42 43.64 -21.13
N SER A 97 0.90 44.88 -21.17
CA SER A 97 2.27 45.32 -21.38
C SER A 97 3.25 44.37 -20.66
N HIS A 98 4.15 43.74 -21.41
CA HIS A 98 5.21 42.88 -20.83
C HIS A 98 6.19 43.75 -20.03
N SER A 99 5.96 43.95 -18.74
CA SER A 99 7.04 44.18 -17.80
C SER A 99 7.59 42.82 -17.38
N HIS A 100 8.86 42.58 -17.70
CA HIS A 100 9.59 41.38 -17.31
C HIS A 100 9.73 41.37 -15.79
N VAL A 101 8.88 40.60 -15.10
CA VAL A 101 9.08 40.29 -13.69
C VAL A 101 9.91 39.02 -13.65
N GLU A 102 11.18 39.19 -13.36
CA GLU A 102 12.13 38.10 -13.15
C GLU A 102 11.71 37.35 -11.89
N THR A 103 11.11 36.18 -12.05
CA THR A 103 10.79 35.29 -10.94
C THR A 103 11.96 34.34 -10.74
N GLU A 104 12.67 34.48 -9.61
CA GLU A 104 13.71 33.53 -9.21
C GLU A 104 13.07 32.17 -8.90
N LEU A 105 12.87 31.36 -9.93
CA LEU A 105 12.37 30.00 -9.82
C LEU A 105 13.53 29.09 -9.38
N PHE A 106 13.70 28.90 -8.07
CA PHE A 106 14.66 27.93 -7.56
C PHE A 106 14.07 26.52 -7.61
N ILE A 107 14.35 25.80 -8.70
CA ILE A 107 14.09 24.35 -8.80
C ILE A 107 15.23 23.62 -8.06
N GLY A 108 15.21 23.69 -6.73
CA GLY A 108 16.20 23.05 -5.87
C GLY A 108 15.61 22.60 -4.55
N LEU A 109 16.22 21.59 -3.92
CA LEU A 109 15.83 21.08 -2.61
C LEU A 109 15.88 22.23 -1.56
N PRO A 110 14.88 22.34 -0.66
CA PRO A 110 14.78 23.45 0.27
C PRO A 110 16.00 23.53 1.20
N HIS A 111 16.54 24.74 1.36
CA HIS A 111 17.67 25.02 2.24
C HIS A 111 17.25 24.78 3.71
N ILE A 112 17.80 23.75 4.33
CA ILE A 112 17.75 23.56 5.78
C ILE A 112 18.78 24.52 6.38
N ARG A 113 18.31 25.57 7.05
CA ARG A 113 19.20 26.41 7.87
C ARG A 113 19.41 25.68 9.20
N CYS A 114 20.67 25.36 9.51
CA CYS A 114 21.09 24.96 10.84
C CYS A 114 21.03 26.13 11.82
#